data_AF-A0A8T5UI64-F1
#
_entry.id   AF-A0A8T5UI64-F1
#
_cell.length_a   1.000
_cell.length_b   1.000
_cell.length_c   1.000
_cell.angle_alpha   90.00
_cell.angle_beta   90.00
_cell.angle_gamma   90.00
#
_symmetry.space_group_name_H-M   'P 1'
#
loop_
_entity.id
_entity.type
_entity.pdbx_description
1 polymer ?
#
loop_
_entity_poly.entity_id
_entity_poly.type
_entity_poly.pdbx_seq_one_letter_code
_entity_poly.pdbx_strand_id
1 'polypeptide(L)' 'MKIENFSMKDYGEIIQIWKASGINMGSSDSKEEIEIVFHRNPELFLVGKIDDEIISVVIGGFDGRRGYI' A
#
# COMPACT_ATOMS: atom_id res chain seq x y z
N MET A 1 15.22 -9.95 1.21
CA MET A 1 14.02 -9.16 1.57
C MET A 1 14.45 -7.72 1.79
N LYS A 2 13.81 -6.78 1.08
CA LYS A 2 13.99 -5.33 1.22
C LYS A 2 12.64 -4.67 1.53
N ILE A 3 12.66 -3.56 2.26
CA ILE A 3 11.47 -2.73 2.51
C ILE A 3 11.72 -1.39 1.83
N GLU A 4 10.78 -0.94 1.01
CA GLU A 4 10.87 0.28 0.22
C GLU A 4 9.57 1.08 0.31
N ASN A 5 9.64 2.38 0.04
CA ASN A 5 8.44 3.21 -0.12
C ASN A 5 7.69 2.75 -1.37
N PHE A 6 6.36 2.68 -1.25
CA PHE A 6 5.47 2.41 -2.36
C PHE A 6 5.58 3.51 -3.42
N SER A 7 5.43 3.12 -4.68
CA SER A 7 5.26 4.04 -5.81
C SER A 7 3.94 3.75 -6.50
N MET A 8 3.25 4.78 -7.02
CA MET A 8 2.00 4.59 -7.77
C MET A 8 2.14 3.69 -9.01
N LYS A 9 3.36 3.42 -9.49
CA LYS A 9 3.62 2.40 -10.52
C LYS A 9 3.29 0.98 -10.04
N ASP A 10 3.39 0.74 -8.73
CA ASP A 10 3.23 -0.56 -8.08
C ASP A 10 1.75 -0.86 -7.75
N TYR A 11 0.83 0.09 -7.98
CA TYR A 11 -0.61 -0.05 -7.70
C TYR A 11 -1.18 -1.37 -8.26
N GLY A 12 -0.80 -1.73 -9.49
CA GLY A 12 -1.26 -2.96 -10.11
C GLY A 12 -0.87 -4.22 -9.32
N GLU A 13 0.37 -4.28 -8.83
CA GLU A 13 0.91 -5.43 -8.10
C GLU A 13 0.26 -5.56 -6.71
N ILE A 14 0.14 -4.47 -5.97
CA ILE A 14 -0.46 -4.52 -4.61
C ILE A 14 -1.93 -4.95 -4.66
N ILE A 15 -2.67 -4.57 -5.69
CA ILE A 15 -4.07 -4.99 -5.89
C ILE A 15 -4.17 -6.49 -6.13
N GLN A 16 -3.22 -7.10 -6.85
CA GLN A 16 -3.18 -8.55 -7.01
C GLN A 16 -2.87 -9.25 -5.68
N ILE A 17 -1.96 -8.70 -4.88
CA ILE A 17 -1.62 -9.24 -3.56
C ILE A 17 -2.84 -9.21 -2.64
N TRP A 18 -3.57 -8.10 -2.56
CA TRP A 18 -4.78 -8.01 -1.73
C TRP A 18 -5.86 -8.99 -2.16
N LYS A 19 -6.12 -9.12 -3.48
CA LYS A 19 -7.04 -10.13 -4.02
C LYS A 19 -6.61 -11.55 -3.64
N ALA A 20 -5.33 -11.88 -3.81
CA ALA A 20 -4.80 -13.20 -3.47
C ALA A 20 -4.82 -13.48 -1.97
N SER A 21 -4.72 -12.44 -1.14
CA SER A 21 -4.76 -12.53 0.33
C SER A 21 -6.17 -12.63 0.91
N GLY A 22 -7.21 -12.58 0.08
CA GLY A 22 -8.60 -12.64 0.52
C GLY A 22 -9.12 -11.34 1.15
N ILE A 23 -8.44 -10.21 0.92
CA ILE A 23 -8.91 -8.90 1.37
C ILE A 23 -10.09 -8.48 0.49
N ASN A 24 -11.21 -8.13 1.12
CA ASN A 24 -12.37 -7.59 0.43
C ASN A 24 -12.06 -6.17 -0.04
N MET A 25 -11.81 -6.02 -1.32
CA MET A 25 -11.60 -4.69 -1.90
C MET A 25 -12.92 -3.93 -2.05
N GLY A 26 -12.92 -2.68 -1.61
CA GLY A 26 -14.05 -1.76 -1.71
C GLY A 26 -13.72 -0.54 -2.59
N SER A 27 -14.60 0.45 -2.56
CA SER A 27 -14.39 1.73 -3.26
C SER A 27 -13.13 2.47 -2.78
N SER A 28 -12.75 2.28 -1.51
CA SER A 28 -11.56 2.88 -0.89
C SER A 28 -10.25 2.32 -1.42
N ASP A 29 -10.28 1.18 -2.13
CA ASP A 29 -9.10 0.58 -2.77
C ASP A 29 -9.01 0.94 -4.26
N SER A 30 -9.87 1.86 -4.73
CA SER A 30 -9.75 2.42 -6.07
C SER A 30 -8.43 3.18 -6.24
N LYS A 31 -7.98 3.30 -7.48
CA LYS A 31 -6.71 3.97 -7.79
C LYS A 31 -6.70 5.41 -7.28
N GLU A 32 -7.83 6.09 -7.41
CA GLU A 32 -8.02 7.48 -7.00
C GLU A 32 -7.92 7.64 -5.48
N GLU A 33 -8.57 6.76 -4.72
CA GLU A 33 -8.50 6.77 -3.25
C GLU A 33 -7.11 6.41 -2.73
N ILE A 34 -6.46 5.41 -3.35
CA ILE A 34 -5.07 5.04 -3.04
C ILE A 34 -4.11 6.20 -3.33
N GLU A 35 -4.32 6.94 -4.42
CA GLU A 35 -3.53 8.13 -4.75
C GLU A 35 -3.68 9.22 -3.68
N ILE A 36 -4.89 9.43 -3.14
CA ILE A 36 -5.12 10.38 -2.04
C ILE A 36 -4.34 9.96 -0.78
N VAL A 37 -4.42 8.68 -0.40
CA VAL A 37 -3.70 8.17 0.79
C VAL A 37 -2.19 8.26 0.62
N PHE A 38 -1.69 7.89 -0.56
CA PHE A 38 -0.27 7.99 -0.93
C PHE A 38 0.24 9.43 -0.78
N HIS A 39 -0.50 10.43 -1.29
CA HIS A 39 -0.07 11.83 -1.18
C HIS A 39 -0.17 12.38 0.26
N ARG A 40 -1.07 11.85 1.07
CA ARG A 40 -1.24 12.31 2.45
C ARG A 40 -0.12 11.83 3.38
N ASN A 41 0.29 10.56 3.25
CA ASN A 41 1.31 9.94 4.10
C ASN A 41 2.28 9.06 3.28
N PRO A 42 3.06 9.63 2.35
CA PRO A 42 3.87 8.84 1.41
C PRO A 42 4.90 7.94 2.09
N GLU A 43 5.47 8.39 3.21
CA GLU A 43 6.46 7.64 4.01
C GLU A 43 5.85 6.47 4.81
N LEU A 44 4.51 6.40 4.91
CA LEU A 44 3.82 5.35 5.65
C LEU A 44 3.25 4.26 4.74
N PHE A 45 3.47 4.38 3.43
CA PHE A 45 3.08 3.36 2.46
C PHE A 45 4.31 2.56 2.06
N LEU A 46 4.40 1.33 2.55
CA LEU A 46 5.58 0.49 2.39
C LEU A 46 5.25 -0.79 1.63
N VAL A 47 6.22 -1.24 0.84
CA VAL A 47 6.22 -2.52 0.15
C VAL A 47 7.42 -3.34 0.57
N GLY A 48 7.22 -4.64 0.75
CA GLY A 48 8.29 -5.61 0.99
C GLY A 48 8.58 -6.40 -0.28
N LYS A 49 9.85 -6.46 -0.68
CA LYS A 49 10.32 -7.11 -1.91
C LYS A 49 11.28 -8.27 -1.66
N ILE A 50 11.17 -9.32 -2.47
CA ILE A 50 12.14 -10.41 -2.62
C ILE A 50 12.43 -10.54 -4.11
N ASP A 51 13.71 -10.57 -4.50
CA ASP A 51 14.12 -10.65 -5.91
C ASP A 51 13.45 -9.60 -6.82
N ASP A 52 13.32 -8.38 -6.28
CA ASP A 52 12.64 -7.21 -6.86
C ASP A 52 11.12 -7.34 -7.10
N GLU A 53 10.52 -8.48 -6.75
CA GLU A 53 9.06 -8.68 -6.75
C GLU A 53 8.43 -8.23 -5.43
N ILE A 54 7.30 -7.52 -5.50
CA ILE A 54 6.53 -7.14 -4.31
C ILE A 54 5.78 -8.36 -3.79
N ILE A 55 6.08 -8.75 -2.54
CA ILE A 55 5.46 -9.89 -1.86
C ILE A 55 4.60 -9.49 -0.66
N SER A 56 4.70 -8.23 -0.24
CA SER A 56 3.92 -7.68 0.88
C SER A 56 3.73 -6.19 0.75
N VAL A 57 2.65 -5.68 1.34
CA VAL A 57 2.29 -4.28 1.33
C VAL A 57 1.64 -3.91 2.65
N VAL A 58 1.92 -2.71 3.15
CA VAL A 58 1.25 -2.11 4.31
C VAL A 58 1.01 -0.63 4.06
N ILE A 59 -0.18 -0.16 4.46
CA ILE A 59 -0.55 1.24 4.39
C ILE A 59 -0.74 1.74 5.81
N GLY A 60 0.16 2.60 6.24
CA GLY A 60 0.05 3.31 7.50
C GLY A 60 -0.64 4.67 7.35
N GLY A 61 -1.27 5.14 8.41
CA GLY A 61 -1.80 6.49 8.54
C GLY A 61 -1.45 7.12 9.88
N PHE A 62 -1.36 8.45 9.92
CA PHE A 62 -1.20 9.18 11.17
C PHE A 62 -2.12 10.40 11.18
N ASP A 63 -2.90 10.56 12.26
CA ASP A 63 -3.86 11.67 12.41
C ASP A 63 -3.32 12.83 13.27
N GLY A 64 -2.04 12.81 13.67
CA GLY A 64 -1.46 13.75 14.63
C GLY A 64 -1.44 13.24 16.06
N ARG A 65 -2.10 12.11 16.36
CA ARG A 65 -2.18 11.49 17.69
C ARG A 65 -2.01 9.97 17.67
N ARG A 66 -2.56 9.28 16.67
CA ARG A 66 -2.58 7.82 16.56
C ARG A 66 -2.09 7.36 15.20
N GLY A 67 -1.38 6.23 15.21
CA GLY A 67 -1.08 5.46 14.02
C GLY A 67 -2.24 4.53 13.67
N TYR A 68 -2.48 4.36 12.38
CA TYR A 68 -3.42 3.42 11.77
C TYR A 68 -2.62 2.51 10.85
N ILE A 69 -2.95 1.22 10.84
CA ILE A 69 -2.41 0.18 9.95
C ILE A 69 -3.58 -0.71 9.56
#